data_AF-A0A1W9VVX8-F1
#
_entry.id   AF-A0A1W9VVX8-F1
#
_cell.length_a   1.000
_cell.length_b   1.000
_cell.length_c   1.000
_cell.angle_alpha   90.00
_cell.angle_beta   90.00
_cell.angle_gamma   90.00
#
_symmetry.space_group_name_H-M   'P 1'
#
loop_
_entity.id
_entity.type
_entity.pdbx_description
1 polymer ?
#
loop_
_entity_poly.entity_id
_entity_poly.type
_entity_poly.pdbx_seq_one_letter_code
_entity_poly.pdbx_strand_id
1 'polypeptide(L)'
;MDAHADMNTPNISVTGHIHGMPLATTIGHGHSKLIDCFYKGTKVKIEDVILFGTRDIDQKEQKLIDELGIKNYTWEMIAEMGFERALGEVKEFFKGRNLHISFDLDGIDPKEITAVGTPVIGGLSREMGKSLISEMIDTASVTSIDIVEYNPRYEMGVETSEYIDELLQLIEQKIN
;
A
#
# COMPACT_ATOMS: atom_id res chain seq x y z
N MET A 1 0.15 1.46 0.41
CA MET A 1 -1.23 1.64 0.88
C MET A 1 -1.99 0.47 0.32
N ASP A 2 -2.66 -0.29 1.18
CA ASP A 2 -3.15 -1.63 0.83
C ASP A 2 -4.12 -2.12 1.92
N ALA A 3 -5.08 -2.99 1.59
CA ALA A 3 -5.85 -3.73 2.58
C ALA A 3 -5.05 -4.85 3.25
N HIS A 4 -4.10 -5.42 2.53
CA HIS A 4 -3.22 -6.51 2.91
C HIS A 4 -1.83 -5.97 3.28
N ALA A 5 -0.99 -6.81 3.87
CA ALA A 5 0.39 -6.42 4.19
C ALA A 5 1.40 -6.83 3.13
N ASP A 6 1.07 -7.83 2.30
CA ASP A 6 1.97 -8.42 1.31
C ASP A 6 3.31 -8.90 1.89
N MET A 7 3.22 -9.37 3.13
CA MET A 7 4.35 -9.78 3.96
C MET A 7 4.54 -11.29 3.99
N ASN A 8 3.78 -12.02 3.17
CA ASN A 8 3.91 -13.46 3.08
C ASN A 8 5.27 -13.87 2.48
N THR A 9 5.72 -15.06 2.88
CA THR A 9 6.86 -15.76 2.26
C THR A 9 6.41 -17.15 1.84
N PRO A 10 7.17 -17.88 0.99
CA PRO A 10 6.80 -19.24 0.62
C PRO A 10 6.59 -20.20 1.80
N ASN A 11 7.18 -19.91 2.96
CA ASN A 11 7.08 -20.75 4.15
C ASN A 11 5.86 -20.43 5.02
N ILE A 12 5.34 -19.20 4.97
CA ILE A 12 4.24 -18.77 5.83
C ILE A 12 2.90 -18.70 5.10
N SER A 13 2.92 -18.42 3.79
CA SER A 13 1.74 -18.30 2.94
C SER A 13 0.89 -19.57 2.94
N VAL A 14 -0.43 -19.37 3.05
CA VAL A 14 -1.42 -20.45 2.97
C VAL A 14 -1.74 -20.80 1.51
N THR A 15 -1.68 -19.81 0.61
CA THR A 15 -2.05 -19.96 -0.81
C THR A 15 -0.86 -20.23 -1.71
N GLY A 16 0.34 -19.75 -1.32
CA GLY A 16 1.52 -19.74 -2.18
C GLY A 16 1.46 -18.70 -3.30
N HIS A 17 0.47 -17.80 -3.30
CA HIS A 17 0.35 -16.75 -4.30
C HIS A 17 1.44 -15.68 -4.10
N ILE A 18 2.19 -15.39 -5.17
CA ILE A 18 3.33 -14.46 -5.11
C ILE A 18 2.89 -13.00 -4.94
N HIS A 19 1.65 -12.66 -5.34
CA HIS A 19 1.12 -11.30 -5.19
C HIS A 19 1.00 -10.86 -3.73
N GLY A 20 0.90 -11.78 -2.77
CA GLY A 20 0.96 -11.47 -1.34
C GLY A 20 2.37 -11.46 -0.74
N MET A 21 3.43 -11.59 -1.56
CA MET A 21 4.84 -11.60 -1.11
C MET A 21 5.70 -10.39 -1.52
N PRO A 22 5.24 -9.38 -2.30
CA PRO A 22 6.13 -8.37 -2.86
C PRO A 22 6.82 -7.51 -1.80
N LEU A 23 6.12 -7.13 -0.72
CA LEU A 23 6.77 -6.33 0.33
C LEU A 23 7.84 -7.12 1.06
N ALA A 24 7.53 -8.35 1.50
CA ALA A 24 8.50 -9.23 2.15
C ALA A 24 9.75 -9.42 1.28
N THR A 25 9.59 -9.71 -0.01
CA THR A 25 10.71 -9.94 -0.92
C THR A 25 11.54 -8.68 -1.17
N THR A 26 10.89 -7.52 -1.26
CA THR A 26 11.54 -6.20 -1.41
C THR A 26 12.43 -5.88 -0.20
N ILE A 27 12.01 -6.26 1.00
CA ILE A 27 12.80 -6.09 2.23
C ILE A 27 13.72 -7.28 2.54
N GLY A 28 13.91 -8.21 1.59
CA GLY A 28 14.90 -9.29 1.68
C GLY A 28 14.41 -10.59 2.32
N HIS A 29 13.10 -10.80 2.43
CA HIS A 29 12.48 -11.99 3.01
C HIS A 29 11.71 -12.79 1.97
N GLY A 30 12.01 -14.07 1.80
CA GLY A 30 11.34 -14.94 0.83
C GLY A 30 12.29 -15.72 -0.07
N HIS A 31 11.83 -16.08 -1.26
CA HIS A 31 12.62 -16.89 -2.19
C HIS A 31 13.73 -16.06 -2.83
N SER A 32 14.96 -16.60 -2.91
CA SER A 32 16.14 -15.89 -3.42
C SER A 32 15.94 -15.30 -4.81
N LYS A 33 15.28 -16.02 -5.73
CA LYS A 33 14.94 -15.50 -7.07
C LYS A 33 14.10 -14.22 -7.08
N LEU A 34 13.24 -14.01 -6.08
CA LEU A 34 12.44 -12.79 -5.96
C LEU A 34 13.23 -11.70 -5.26
N ILE A 35 13.93 -12.04 -4.18
CA ILE A 35 14.83 -11.12 -3.46
C ILE A 35 15.89 -10.55 -4.41
N ASP A 36 16.51 -11.39 -5.23
CA ASP A 36 17.58 -11.01 -6.16
C ASP A 36 17.06 -10.54 -7.52
N CYS A 37 15.75 -10.26 -7.64
CA CYS A 37 15.18 -9.73 -8.87
C CYS A 37 15.84 -8.39 -9.23
N PHE A 38 16.20 -8.21 -10.50
CA PHE A 38 16.94 -7.07 -11.06
C PHE A 38 18.38 -6.90 -10.54
N TYR A 39 18.62 -6.95 -9.22
CA TYR A 39 19.95 -7.01 -8.61
C TYR A 39 19.93 -7.80 -7.30
N LYS A 40 21.11 -8.22 -6.81
CA LYS A 40 21.22 -9.03 -5.59
C LYS A 40 20.87 -8.27 -4.31
N GLY A 41 20.19 -8.94 -3.39
CA GLY A 41 19.94 -8.46 -2.03
C GLY A 41 18.73 -7.51 -1.88
N THR A 42 18.52 -7.06 -0.65
CA THR A 42 17.40 -6.19 -0.24
C THR A 42 17.28 -4.91 -1.07
N LYS A 43 16.05 -4.54 -1.44
CA LYS A 43 15.70 -3.37 -2.25
C LYS A 43 15.38 -2.14 -1.39
N VAL A 44 14.67 -2.36 -0.29
CA VAL A 44 14.26 -1.31 0.65
C VAL A 44 14.58 -1.77 2.07
N LYS A 45 15.10 -0.87 2.89
CA LYS A 45 15.38 -1.17 4.29
C LYS A 45 14.08 -1.26 5.08
N ILE A 46 14.02 -2.17 6.05
CA ILE A 46 12.84 -2.42 6.87
C ILE A 46 12.40 -1.13 7.59
N GLU A 47 13.36 -0.38 8.13
CA GLU A 47 13.10 0.87 8.85
C GLU A 47 12.55 1.99 7.96
N ASP A 48 12.57 1.84 6.64
CA ASP A 48 12.09 2.83 5.67
C ASP A 48 10.69 2.51 5.13
N VAL A 49 10.06 1.44 5.63
CA VAL A 49 8.73 0.99 5.22
C VAL A 49 7.65 1.45 6.20
N ILE A 50 6.54 1.94 5.64
CA ILE A 50 5.29 2.13 6.35
C ILE A 50 4.16 1.43 5.58
N LEU A 51 3.42 0.58 6.27
CA LEU A 51 2.13 0.05 5.83
C LEU A 51 1.01 1.00 6.28
N PHE A 52 0.03 1.23 5.41
CA PHE A 52 -1.05 2.19 5.67
C PHE A 52 -2.38 1.69 5.08
N GLY A 53 -3.42 1.59 5.91
CA GLY A 53 -4.76 1.15 5.52
C GLY A 53 -5.02 -0.35 5.68
N THR A 54 -4.04 -1.10 6.19
CA THR A 54 -4.11 -2.56 6.29
C THR A 54 -5.20 -3.01 7.26
N ARG A 55 -5.87 -4.12 6.95
CA ARG A 55 -7.02 -4.63 7.71
C ARG A 55 -7.32 -6.11 7.48
N ASP A 56 -6.69 -6.74 6.49
CA ASP A 56 -6.71 -8.20 6.32
C ASP A 56 -5.28 -8.73 6.30
N ILE A 57 -4.78 -9.07 7.49
CA ILE A 57 -3.41 -9.56 7.69
C ILE A 57 -3.49 -10.93 8.36
N ASP A 58 -2.83 -11.94 7.78
CA ASP A 58 -2.79 -13.24 8.43
C ASP A 58 -1.89 -13.23 9.68
N GLN A 59 -2.12 -14.18 10.60
CA GLN A 59 -1.40 -14.21 11.88
C GLN A 59 0.13 -14.33 11.74
N LYS A 60 0.61 -14.96 10.66
CA LYS A 60 2.04 -15.17 10.44
C LYS A 60 2.69 -13.92 9.84
N GLU A 61 1.99 -13.23 8.95
CA GLU A 61 2.36 -11.91 8.46
C GLU A 61 2.43 -10.92 9.61
N GLN A 62 1.39 -10.85 10.44
CA GLN A 62 1.37 -9.95 11.60
C GLN A 62 2.57 -10.22 12.52
N LYS A 63 2.85 -11.49 12.82
CA LYS A 63 4.02 -11.87 13.60
C LYS A 63 5.34 -11.41 12.96
N LEU A 64 5.48 -11.54 11.64
CA LEU A 64 6.68 -11.10 10.94
C LEU A 64 6.80 -9.56 10.95
N ILE A 65 5.70 -8.84 10.76
CA ILE A 65 5.64 -7.38 10.87
C ILE A 65 6.11 -6.91 12.25
N ASP A 66 5.62 -7.55 13.31
CA ASP A 66 5.98 -7.25 14.69
C ASP A 66 7.46 -7.56 14.98
N GLU A 67 7.95 -8.72 14.54
CA GLU A 67 9.35 -9.15 14.72
C GLU A 67 10.34 -8.22 14.00
N LEU A 68 9.97 -7.72 12.83
CA LEU A 68 10.78 -6.80 12.05
C LEU A 68 10.62 -5.33 12.48
N GLY A 69 9.60 -5.02 13.29
CA GLY A 69 9.30 -3.66 13.73
C GLY A 69 8.84 -2.74 12.59
N ILE A 70 8.14 -3.29 11.60
CA ILE A 70 7.58 -2.51 10.50
C ILE A 70 6.43 -1.67 11.03
N LYS A 71 6.44 -0.38 10.74
CA LYS A 71 5.34 0.51 11.13
C LYS A 71 4.11 0.20 10.27
N ASN A 72 3.01 -0.10 10.94
CA ASN A 72 1.75 -0.40 10.30
C ASN A 72 0.61 0.45 10.89
N TYR A 73 0.07 1.35 10.07
CA TYR A 73 -1.15 2.10 10.37
C TYR A 73 -2.33 1.30 9.82
N THR A 74 -2.89 0.43 10.66
CA THR A 74 -4.08 -0.34 10.28
C THR A 74 -5.29 0.57 10.11
N TRP A 75 -6.29 0.12 9.36
CA TRP A 75 -7.56 0.85 9.22
C TRP A 75 -8.22 1.12 10.57
N GLU A 76 -8.17 0.16 11.50
CA GLU A 76 -8.71 0.34 12.86
C GLU A 76 -8.04 1.52 13.58
N MET A 77 -6.70 1.60 13.54
CA MET A 77 -5.95 2.70 14.13
C MET A 77 -6.28 4.04 13.46
N ILE A 78 -6.34 4.06 12.12
CA ILE A 78 -6.67 5.25 11.34
C ILE A 78 -8.07 5.75 11.68
N ALA A 79 -9.05 4.84 11.78
CA ALA A 79 -10.43 5.18 12.13
C ALA A 79 -10.57 5.71 13.56
N GLU A 80 -9.78 5.19 14.50
CA GLU A 80 -9.79 5.65 15.90
C GLU A 80 -9.09 7.01 16.07
N MET A 81 -7.90 7.19 15.47
CA MET A 81 -7.08 8.38 15.68
C MET A 81 -7.42 9.54 14.72
N GLY A 82 -8.11 9.23 13.63
CA GLY A 82 -8.43 10.15 12.53
C GLY A 82 -7.39 10.13 11.42
N PHE A 83 -7.88 10.12 10.17
CA PHE A 83 -7.07 10.09 8.94
C PHE A 83 -6.00 11.19 8.90
N GLU A 84 -6.39 12.45 9.16
CA GLU A 84 -5.47 13.60 9.15
C GLU A 84 -4.28 13.43 10.10
N ARG A 85 -4.54 12.86 11.28
CA ARG A 85 -3.49 12.61 12.26
C ARG A 85 -2.57 11.49 11.80
N ALA A 86 -3.14 10.37 11.34
CA ALA A 86 -2.37 9.24 10.83
C ALA A 86 -1.48 9.65 9.64
N LEU A 87 -2.06 10.36 8.66
CA LEU A 87 -1.34 10.87 7.51
C LEU A 87 -0.27 11.89 7.94
N GLY A 88 -0.55 12.75 8.91
CA GLY A 88 0.42 13.69 9.47
C GLY A 88 1.68 13.01 10.03
N GLU A 89 1.52 11.88 10.73
CA GLU A 89 2.65 11.10 11.24
C GLU A 89 3.48 10.47 10.11
N VAL A 90 2.83 9.94 9.06
CA VAL A 90 3.49 9.39 7.87
C VAL A 90 4.24 10.48 7.09
N LYS A 91 3.62 11.65 6.93
CA LYS A 91 4.20 12.83 6.28
C LYS A 91 5.47 13.28 6.99
N GLU A 92 5.43 13.44 8.31
CA GLU A 92 6.62 13.85 9.06
C GLU A 92 7.74 12.79 8.99
N PHE A 93 7.39 11.50 8.90
CA PHE A 93 8.38 10.44 8.72
C PHE A 93 9.11 10.48 7.36
N PHE A 94 8.40 10.84 6.29
CA PHE A 94 8.97 10.88 4.92
C PHE A 94 9.40 12.26 4.45
N LYS A 95 9.24 13.30 5.26
CA LYS A 95 9.58 14.68 4.93
C LYS A 95 11.02 14.82 4.45
N GLY A 96 11.19 15.34 3.23
CA GLY A 96 12.50 15.53 2.60
C GLY A 96 13.24 14.25 2.22
N ARG A 97 12.58 13.09 2.24
CA ARG A 97 13.13 11.79 1.82
C ARG A 97 12.66 11.43 0.43
N ASN A 98 13.41 10.56 -0.26
CA ASN A 98 12.93 9.94 -1.49
C ASN A 98 11.87 8.90 -1.14
N LEU A 99 10.74 8.93 -1.83
CA LEU A 99 9.60 8.07 -1.55
C LEU A 99 9.11 7.37 -2.82
N HIS A 100 8.86 6.07 -2.69
CA HIS A 100 8.04 5.29 -3.60
C HIS A 100 6.68 5.05 -2.94
N ILE A 101 5.59 5.29 -3.67
CA ILE A 101 4.23 4.98 -3.21
C ILE A 101 3.71 3.76 -3.97
N SER A 102 3.64 2.61 -3.30
CA SER A 102 2.88 1.46 -3.80
C SER A 102 1.42 1.62 -3.36
N PHE A 103 0.54 1.91 -4.30
CA PHE A 103 -0.88 2.19 -4.07
C PHE A 103 -1.73 1.04 -4.62
N ASP A 104 -2.11 0.12 -3.73
CA ASP A 104 -3.11 -0.89 -4.04
C ASP A 104 -4.51 -0.28 -3.95
N LEU A 105 -5.29 -0.43 -5.01
CA LEU A 105 -6.66 0.07 -5.04
C LEU A 105 -7.53 -0.57 -3.96
N ASP A 106 -7.28 -1.82 -3.58
CA ASP A 106 -8.08 -2.50 -2.56
C ASP A 106 -7.93 -1.88 -1.15
N GLY A 107 -6.96 -0.99 -0.94
CA GLY A 107 -6.87 -0.14 0.25
C GLY A 107 -8.04 0.83 0.42
N ILE A 108 -8.77 1.11 -0.66
CA ILE A 108 -10.02 1.90 -0.68
C ILE A 108 -11.21 0.99 -0.32
N ASP A 109 -12.19 1.52 0.42
CA ASP A 109 -13.38 0.77 0.84
C ASP A 109 -14.17 0.28 -0.40
N PRO A 110 -14.60 -1.00 -0.44
CA PRO A 110 -15.40 -1.55 -1.52
C PRO A 110 -16.75 -0.85 -1.80
N LYS A 111 -17.19 0.05 -0.92
CA LYS A 111 -18.34 0.96 -1.17
C LYS A 111 -18.01 2.09 -2.13
N GLU A 112 -16.73 2.43 -2.25
CA GLU A 112 -16.22 3.58 -3.00
C GLU A 112 -15.54 3.16 -4.31
N ILE A 113 -15.03 1.92 -4.39
CA ILE A 113 -14.58 1.26 -5.63
C ILE A 113 -14.95 -0.22 -5.62
N THR A 114 -15.06 -0.86 -6.78
CA THR A 114 -15.49 -2.28 -6.87
C THR A 114 -14.54 -3.16 -7.68
N ALA A 115 -13.75 -2.56 -8.57
CA ALA A 115 -12.98 -3.26 -9.57
C ALA A 115 -11.58 -3.68 -9.06
N VAL A 116 -11.54 -4.55 -8.04
CA VAL A 116 -10.28 -5.07 -7.46
C VAL A 116 -10.31 -6.59 -7.28
N GLY A 117 -9.13 -7.22 -7.21
CA GLY A 117 -9.02 -8.68 -7.08
C GLY A 117 -9.54 -9.25 -5.77
N THR A 118 -9.25 -8.57 -4.64
CA THR A 118 -9.52 -9.06 -3.29
C THR A 118 -10.14 -7.95 -2.41
N PRO A 119 -11.43 -7.59 -2.60
CA PRO A 119 -12.03 -6.50 -1.85
C PRO A 119 -12.17 -6.84 -0.36
N VAL A 120 -11.75 -5.91 0.51
CA VAL A 120 -11.87 -6.04 1.98
C VAL A 120 -12.73 -4.91 2.55
N ILE A 121 -13.80 -5.25 3.28
CA ILE A 121 -14.75 -4.26 3.85
C ILE A 121 -14.05 -3.30 4.83
N GLY A 122 -14.46 -2.02 4.83
CA GLY A 122 -13.72 -0.95 5.51
C GLY A 122 -12.59 -0.44 4.62
N GLY A 123 -11.86 0.58 5.07
CA GLY A 123 -10.77 1.18 4.31
C GLY A 123 -10.99 2.66 4.05
N LEU A 124 -10.04 3.25 3.31
CA LEU A 124 -10.06 4.67 3.00
C LEU A 124 -11.19 5.00 2.03
N SER A 125 -11.72 6.22 2.08
CA SER A 125 -12.55 6.73 0.99
C SER A 125 -11.68 7.14 -0.21
N ARG A 126 -12.30 7.31 -1.39
CA ARG A 126 -11.62 7.85 -2.59
C ARG A 126 -10.91 9.18 -2.31
N GLU A 127 -11.57 10.07 -1.55
CA GLU A 127 -11.01 11.36 -1.15
C GLU A 127 -9.81 11.21 -0.22
N MET A 128 -9.86 10.31 0.76
CA MET A 128 -8.70 10.01 1.61
C MET A 128 -7.51 9.47 0.80
N GLY A 129 -7.76 8.58 -0.16
CA GLY A 129 -6.70 8.08 -1.06
C GLY A 129 -6.09 9.18 -1.93
N LYS A 130 -6.92 10.09 -2.47
CA LYS A 130 -6.47 11.29 -3.20
C LYS A 130 -5.64 12.22 -2.33
N SER A 131 -6.11 12.53 -1.11
CA SER A 131 -5.38 13.36 -0.15
C SER A 131 -4.03 12.74 0.23
N LEU A 132 -3.99 11.42 0.45
CA LEU A 132 -2.73 10.71 0.74
C LEU A 132 -1.71 10.94 -0.38
N ILE A 133 -2.06 10.66 -1.65
CA ILE A 133 -1.14 10.85 -2.76
C ILE A 133 -0.73 12.33 -2.88
N SER A 134 -1.70 13.24 -2.91
CA SER A 134 -1.47 14.68 -3.04
C SER A 134 -0.51 15.21 -1.98
N GLU A 135 -0.79 14.93 -0.71
CA GLU A 135 -0.02 15.48 0.40
C GLU A 135 1.36 14.82 0.56
N MET A 136 1.50 13.56 0.17
CA MET A 136 2.80 12.90 0.16
C MET A 136 3.70 13.47 -0.95
N ILE A 137 3.15 13.79 -2.12
CA ILE A 137 3.89 14.49 -3.20
C ILE A 137 4.35 15.88 -2.72
N ASP A 138 3.50 16.61 -1.99
CA ASP A 138 3.87 17.92 -1.44
C ASP A 138 4.93 17.84 -0.33
N THR A 139 5.06 16.70 0.35
CA THR A 139 5.88 16.55 1.57
C THR A 139 7.23 15.87 1.34
N ALA A 140 7.26 14.87 0.47
CA ALA A 140 8.43 14.04 0.20
C ALA A 140 8.91 14.22 -1.25
N SER A 141 10.13 13.80 -1.54
CA SER A 141 10.58 13.67 -2.93
C SER A 141 10.02 12.36 -3.50
N VAL A 142 8.76 12.37 -3.93
CA VAL A 142 8.14 11.20 -4.55
C VAL A 142 8.78 10.94 -5.91
N THR A 143 9.52 9.84 -6.03
CA THR A 143 10.29 9.52 -7.25
C THR A 143 9.59 8.48 -8.13
N SER A 144 8.61 7.76 -7.59
CA SER A 144 7.84 6.74 -8.30
C SER A 144 6.54 6.41 -7.56
N ILE A 145 5.52 5.99 -8.31
CA ILE A 145 4.22 5.54 -7.80
C ILE A 145 3.78 4.35 -8.64
N ASP A 146 3.30 3.29 -8.00
CA ASP A 146 2.58 2.20 -8.65
C ASP A 146 1.10 2.28 -8.24
N ILE A 147 0.18 2.14 -9.19
CA ILE A 147 -1.27 1.99 -8.95
C ILE A 147 -1.65 0.60 -9.44
N VAL A 148 -2.02 -0.30 -8.53
CA VAL A 148 -2.13 -1.74 -8.79
C VAL A 148 -3.49 -2.34 -8.44
N GLU A 149 -3.66 -3.62 -8.75
CA GLU A 149 -4.85 -4.46 -8.49
C GLU A 149 -6.18 -4.00 -9.11
N TYR A 150 -6.12 -3.09 -10.09
CA TYR A 150 -7.29 -2.79 -10.91
C TYR A 150 -7.72 -4.02 -11.71
N ASN A 151 -8.97 -4.45 -11.50
CA ASN A 151 -9.58 -5.57 -12.19
C ASN A 151 -10.92 -5.17 -12.82
N PRO A 152 -10.94 -4.76 -14.11
CA PRO A 152 -12.14 -4.30 -14.81
C PRO A 152 -13.29 -5.29 -14.81
N ARG A 153 -13.01 -6.58 -14.61
CA ARG A 153 -14.05 -7.63 -14.57
C ARG A 153 -15.07 -7.41 -13.45
N TYR A 154 -14.66 -6.75 -12.36
CA TYR A 154 -15.51 -6.53 -11.18
C TYR A 154 -16.13 -5.14 -11.11
N GLU A 155 -15.95 -4.32 -12.14
CA GLU A 155 -16.51 -2.98 -12.18
C GLU A 155 -18.04 -3.01 -12.27
N MET A 156 -18.72 -2.57 -11.21
CA MET A 156 -20.18 -2.63 -11.09
C MET A 156 -20.74 -1.36 -10.46
N GLY A 157 -21.27 -0.46 -11.29
CA GLY A 157 -22.00 0.75 -10.85
C GLY A 157 -21.16 1.83 -10.17
N VAL A 158 -19.94 1.49 -9.74
CA VAL A 158 -18.93 2.40 -9.20
C VAL A 158 -17.72 2.36 -10.11
N GLU A 159 -17.44 3.49 -10.77
CA GLU A 159 -16.40 3.62 -11.78
C GLU A 159 -15.02 3.73 -11.11
N THR A 160 -14.38 2.57 -10.94
CA THR A 160 -13.02 2.48 -10.41
C THR A 160 -12.04 3.03 -11.44
N SER A 161 -12.32 2.86 -12.74
CA SER A 161 -11.53 3.47 -13.80
C SER A 161 -11.51 5.00 -13.73
N GLU A 162 -12.68 5.63 -13.45
CA GLU A 162 -12.78 7.09 -13.29
C GLU A 162 -11.92 7.55 -12.10
N TYR A 163 -11.94 6.80 -10.99
CA TYR A 163 -11.08 7.10 -9.85
C TYR A 163 -9.58 7.03 -10.20
N ILE A 164 -9.17 6.04 -10.99
CA ILE A 164 -7.78 5.93 -11.46
C ILE A 164 -7.43 7.13 -12.36
N ASP A 165 -8.32 7.52 -13.28
CA ASP A 165 -8.11 8.71 -14.13
C ASP A 165 -7.98 9.99 -13.30
N GLU A 166 -8.80 10.16 -12.25
CA GLU A 166 -8.68 11.26 -11.30
C GLU A 166 -7.34 11.26 -10.56
N LEU A 167 -6.87 10.09 -10.10
CA LEU A 167 -5.56 9.95 -9.46
C LEU A 167 -4.42 10.32 -10.40
N LEU A 168 -4.46 9.86 -11.65
CA LEU A 168 -3.44 10.17 -12.65
C LEU A 168 -3.41 11.67 -12.95
N GLN A 169 -4.57 12.30 -13.16
CA GLN A 169 -4.66 13.75 -13.38
C GLN A 169 -4.12 14.54 -12.18
N LEU A 170 -4.45 14.12 -10.96
CA LEU A 170 -3.92 14.72 -9.74
C LEU A 170 -2.40 14.62 -9.66
N ILE A 171 -1.83 13.44 -9.93
CA ILE A 171 -0.38 13.23 -9.94
C ILE A 171 0.27 14.12 -11.00
N GLU A 172 -0.25 14.14 -12.23
CA GLU A 172 0.25 14.98 -13.32
C GLU A 172 0.24 16.47 -12.97
N GLN A 173 -0.81 16.97 -12.32
CA GLN A 173 -0.90 18.37 -11.89
C GLN A 173 0.11 18.74 -10.79
N LYS A 174 0.52 17.76 -9.97
CA LYS A 174 1.43 17.97 -8.85
C LYS A 174 2.90 17.89 -9.24
N ILE A 175 3.23 17.14 -10.29
CA ILE A 175 4.61 16.94 -10.74
C ILE A 175 5.03 17.91 -11.87
N ASN A 176 4.07 18.58 -12.52
CA ASN A 176 4.29 19.61 -13.53
C ASN A 176 4.33 21.02 -12.91
#